data_AF-A0A9E5PR43-F1
#
_entry.id   AF-A0A9E5PR43-F1
#
_cell.length_a   1.000
_cell.length_b   1.000
_cell.length_c   1.000
_cell.angle_alpha   90.00
_cell.angle_beta   90.00
_cell.angle_gamma   90.00
#
_symmetry.space_group_name_H-M   'P 1'
#
loop_
_entity.id
_entity.type
_entity.pdbx_description
1 polymer ?
#
loop_
_entity_poly.entity_id
_entity_poly.type
_entity_poly.pdbx_seq_one_letter_code
_entity_poly.pdbx_strand_id
1 'polypeptide(L)'
;MLQFCQQCRECIPTCPKGVDVPTLMRTYMYAAQYANFTHARMTLDEIPARQSIFACGSCAECTVRCSNSINVAGRIDALRSMYMA
;
A
#
# COMPACT_ATOMS: atom_id res chain seq x y z
N MET A 1 -6.28 -18.60 3.23
CA MET A 1 -5.34 -17.50 2.94
C MET A 1 -6.11 -16.39 2.24
N LEU A 2 -6.29 -15.25 2.89
CA LEU A 2 -6.98 -14.11 2.29
C LEU A 2 -6.05 -13.45 1.26
N GLN A 3 -6.48 -13.38 0.01
CA GLN A 3 -5.69 -12.80 -1.09
C GLN A 3 -5.78 -11.26 -1.14
N PHE A 4 -6.55 -10.63 -0.25
CA PHE A 4 -6.81 -9.20 -0.27
C PHE A 4 -6.92 -8.59 1.13
N CYS A 5 -6.68 -7.28 1.20
CA CYS A 5 -6.75 -6.51 2.45
C CYS A 5 -8.21 -6.35 2.91
N GLN A 6 -8.50 -6.73 4.15
CA GLN A 6 -9.83 -6.59 4.76
C GLN A 6 -10.15 -5.19 5.28
N GLN A 7 -9.27 -4.21 5.04
CA GLN A 7 -9.41 -2.84 5.57
C GLN A 7 -9.55 -2.79 7.11
N CYS A 8 -8.99 -3.77 7.84
CA CYS A 8 -9.07 -3.84 9.31
C CYS A 8 -8.21 -2.78 10.04
N ARG A 9 -7.29 -2.11 9.33
CA ARG A 9 -6.42 -1.03 9.83
C ARG A 9 -5.43 -1.39 10.95
N GLU A 10 -5.36 -2.65 11.37
CA GLU A 10 -4.43 -3.12 12.43
C GLU A 10 -2.94 -2.90 12.11
N CYS A 11 -2.59 -2.78 10.82
CA CYS A 11 -1.22 -2.56 10.38
C CYS A 11 -0.75 -1.10 10.51
N ILE A 12 -1.65 -0.12 10.61
CA ILE A 12 -1.31 1.30 10.63
C ILE A 12 -0.27 1.67 11.71
N PRO A 13 -0.42 1.29 13.00
CA PRO A 13 0.54 1.68 14.03
C PRO A 13 1.94 1.04 13.86
N THR A 14 2.07 0.04 13.00
CA THR A 14 3.34 -0.69 12.81
C THR A 14 4.29 -0.04 11.80
N CYS A 15 3.80 0.91 10.99
CA CYS A 15 4.63 1.63 10.04
C CYS A 15 5.24 2.88 10.70
N PRO A 16 6.58 2.97 10.84
CA PRO A 16 7.23 4.15 11.44
C PRO A 16 7.10 5.42 10.57
N LYS A 17 6.76 5.26 9.28
CA LYS A 17 6.48 6.38 8.36
C LYS A 17 5.01 6.79 8.33
N GLY A 18 4.13 6.05 9.02
CA GLY A 18 2.71 6.35 9.07
C GLY A 18 2.03 6.30 7.70
N VAL A 19 2.48 5.43 6.79
CA VAL A 19 1.84 5.28 5.48
C VAL A 19 0.45 4.65 5.62
N ASP A 20 -0.49 5.07 4.78
CA ASP A 20 -1.85 4.55 4.76
C ASP A 20 -1.91 3.20 4.04
N VAL A 21 -1.42 2.16 4.73
CA VAL A 21 -1.35 0.79 4.21
C VAL A 21 -2.70 0.31 3.66
N PRO A 22 -3.85 0.46 4.35
CA PRO A 22 -5.14 0.03 3.82
C PRO A 22 -5.50 0.65 2.47
N THR A 23 -5.30 1.97 2.32
CA THR A 23 -5.61 2.67 1.06
C THR A 23 -4.63 2.24 -0.04
N LEU A 24 -3.33 2.10 0.26
CA LEU A 24 -2.34 1.55 -0.67
C LEU A 24 -2.67 0.12 -1.11
N MET A 25 -3.20 -0.74 -0.22
CA MET A 25 -3.62 -2.09 -0.61
C MET A 25 -4.84 -2.06 -1.55
N ARG A 26 -5.74 -1.08 -1.41
CA ARG A 26 -6.85 -0.85 -2.34
C ARG A 26 -6.32 -0.35 -3.70
N THR A 27 -5.38 0.59 -3.70
CA THR A 27 -4.67 1.02 -4.92
C THR A 27 -4.01 -0.16 -5.65
N TYR A 28 -3.31 -1.03 -4.91
CA TYR A 28 -2.69 -2.24 -5.46
C TYR A 28 -3.73 -3.18 -6.10
N MET A 29 -4.88 -3.38 -5.46
CA MET A 29 -5.94 -4.22 -6.02
C MET A 29 -6.41 -3.67 -7.38
N TYR A 30 -6.65 -2.36 -7.48
CA TYR A 30 -7.05 -1.74 -8.74
C TYR A 30 -5.96 -1.86 -9.81
N ALA A 31 -4.70 -1.59 -9.46
CA ALA A 31 -3.60 -1.63 -10.43
C ALA A 31 -3.24 -3.06 -10.88
N ALA A 32 -2.96 -3.95 -9.93
CA ALA A 32 -2.33 -5.25 -10.21
C ALA A 32 -3.33 -6.40 -10.41
N GLN A 33 -4.53 -6.34 -9.81
CA GLN A 33 -5.53 -7.42 -9.96
C GLN A 33 -6.58 -7.08 -11.02
N TYR A 34 -7.03 -5.82 -11.07
CA TYR A 34 -8.09 -5.41 -12.00
C TYR A 34 -7.57 -4.71 -13.25
N ALA A 35 -6.26 -4.45 -13.35
CA ALA A 35 -5.65 -3.67 -14.42
C ALA A 35 -6.33 -2.30 -14.65
N ASN A 36 -6.96 -1.74 -13.60
CA ASN A 36 -7.67 -0.48 -13.63
C ASN A 36 -6.76 0.64 -13.09
N PHE A 37 -5.83 1.06 -13.95
CA PHE A 37 -4.83 2.08 -13.59
C PHE A 37 -5.42 3.46 -13.32
N THR A 38 -6.53 3.80 -13.97
CA THR A 38 -7.25 5.06 -13.75
C THR A 38 -7.76 5.13 -12.31
N HIS A 39 -8.48 4.10 -11.86
CA HIS A 39 -9.04 4.10 -10.51
C HIS A 39 -7.96 3.90 -9.44
N ALA A 40 -6.90 3.14 -9.76
CA ALA A 40 -5.72 3.08 -8.91
C ALA A 40 -5.07 4.46 -8.72
N ARG A 41 -4.87 5.25 -9.79
CA ARG A 41 -4.33 6.60 -9.71
C ARG A 41 -5.21 7.50 -8.85
N MET A 42 -6.52 7.53 -9.12
CA MET A 42 -7.48 8.30 -8.31
C MET A 42 -7.39 7.94 -6.82
N THR A 43 -7.37 6.64 -6.50
CA THR A 43 -7.25 6.17 -5.11
C THR A 43 -5.91 6.55 -4.48
N LEU A 44 -4.82 6.56 -5.26
CA LEU A 44 -3.50 6.98 -4.77
C LEU A 44 -3.47 8.48 -4.47
N ASP A 45 -4.12 9.31 -5.31
CA ASP A 45 -4.17 10.76 -5.18
C ASP A 45 -5.04 11.22 -3.98
N GLU A 46 -5.93 10.36 -3.47
CA GLU A 46 -6.66 10.58 -2.21
C GLU A 46 -5.74 10.55 -0.98
N ILE A 47 -4.57 9.91 -1.08
CA ILE A 47 -3.64 9.75 0.04
C ILE A 47 -2.74 11.00 0.13
N PRO A 48 -2.70 11.69 1.28
CA PRO A 48 -1.75 12.79 1.47
C PRO A 48 -0.31 12.31 1.21
N ALA A 49 0.51 13.13 0.54
CA ALA A 49 1.88 12.75 0.17
C ALA A 49 2.68 12.12 1.34
N ARG A 50 2.54 12.67 2.55
CA ARG A 50 3.18 12.20 3.80
C ARG A 50 2.77 10.78 4.25
N GLN A 51 1.69 10.23 3.72
CA GLN A 51 1.17 8.88 4.03
C GLN A 51 1.16 7.97 2.79
N SER A 52 1.60 8.46 1.64
CA SER A 52 1.56 7.77 0.36
C SER A 52 2.83 6.94 0.09
N ILE A 53 2.92 6.34 -1.10
CA ILE A 53 4.15 5.70 -1.58
C ILE A 53 5.36 6.64 -1.62
N PHE A 54 5.14 7.96 -1.71
CA PHE A 54 6.20 8.98 -1.70
C PHE A 54 6.86 9.13 -0.32
N ALA A 55 6.14 8.80 0.76
CA ALA A 55 6.67 8.79 2.12
C ALA A 55 7.16 7.40 2.56
N CYS A 56 6.81 6.35 1.81
CA CYS A 56 7.34 5.02 2.03
C CYS A 56 8.82 5.00 1.60
N GLY A 57 9.74 4.70 2.52
CA GLY A 57 11.18 4.72 2.22
C GLY A 57 12.03 4.98 3.45
N SER A 58 13.34 4.88 3.30
CA SER A 58 14.34 5.12 4.35
C SER A 58 14.27 4.20 5.57
N CYS A 59 13.48 3.12 5.51
CA CYS A 59 13.55 2.02 6.47
C CYS A 59 14.56 0.97 5.94
N ALA A 60 15.30 0.33 6.83
CA ALA A 60 16.15 -0.82 6.45
C ALA A 60 15.31 -2.00 5.94
N GLU A 61 14.13 -2.21 6.55
CA GLU A 61 13.15 -3.21 6.14
C GLU A 61 11.73 -2.73 6.41
N CYS A 62 10.74 -3.36 5.76
CA CYS A 62 9.33 -3.10 6.03
C CYS A 62 8.91 -3.77 7.33
N THR A 63 8.55 -2.97 8.34
CA THR A 63 8.08 -3.45 9.65
C THR A 63 6.60 -3.84 9.67
N VAL A 64 5.86 -3.54 8.60
CA VAL A 64 4.43 -3.78 8.54
C VAL A 64 4.15 -5.28 8.47
N ARG A 65 3.32 -5.76 9.41
CA ARG A 65 2.80 -7.14 9.43
C ARG A 65 1.28 -7.08 9.30
N CYS A 66 0.73 -7.86 8.38
CA CYS A 66 -0.72 -8.01 8.26
C CYS A 66 -1.18 -9.25 9.03
N SER A 67 -2.15 -9.09 9.93
CA SER A 67 -2.84 -10.18 10.63
C SER A 67 -3.49 -11.18 9.67
N ASN A 68 -3.89 -10.73 8.48
CA ASN A 68 -4.49 -11.54 7.43
C ASN A 68 -3.48 -12.13 6.43
N SER A 69 -2.18 -12.05 6.73
CA SER A 69 -1.09 -12.68 5.96
C SER A 69 -0.92 -12.23 4.51
N ILE A 70 -1.34 -11.00 4.16
CA ILE A 70 -0.99 -10.40 2.86
C ILE A 70 0.44 -9.84 2.87
N ASN A 71 1.16 -10.00 1.76
CA ASN A 71 2.49 -9.42 1.57
C ASN A 71 2.38 -7.90 1.30
N VAL A 72 2.32 -7.10 2.38
CA VAL A 72 2.22 -5.63 2.26
C VAL A 72 3.47 -5.03 1.60
N ALA A 73 4.66 -5.47 1.99
CA ALA A 73 5.92 -4.93 1.50
C ALA A 73 6.02 -5.07 -0.03
N GLY A 74 5.88 -6.28 -0.55
CA GLY A 74 5.98 -6.52 -1.99
C GLY A 74 4.88 -5.83 -2.80
N ARG A 75 3.68 -5.64 -2.23
CA ARG A 75 2.60 -4.89 -2.90
C ARG A 75 2.89 -3.39 -2.97
N ILE A 76 3.48 -2.81 -1.91
CA ILE A 76 3.91 -1.42 -1.94
C ILE A 76 5.06 -1.25 -2.93
N ASP A 77 6.03 -2.16 -2.97
CA ASP A 77 7.12 -2.10 -3.94
C ASP A 77 6.61 -2.14 -5.39
N ALA A 78 5.64 -3.01 -5.68
CA ALA A 78 4.99 -3.05 -6.99
C ALA A 78 4.33 -1.71 -7.35
N LEU A 79 3.64 -1.06 -6.41
CA LEU A 79 3.07 0.27 -6.63
C LEU A 79 4.14 1.33 -6.90
N ARG A 80 5.25 1.31 -6.16
CA ARG A 80 6.37 2.24 -6.37
C ARG A 80 6.93 2.08 -7.79
N SER A 81 7.14 0.85 -8.26
CA SER A 81 7.60 0.58 -9.63
C SER A 81 6.63 1.06 -10.71
N MET A 82 5.32 1.07 -10.44
CA MET A 82 4.31 1.54 -11.39
C MET A 82 4.15 3.06 -11.43
N TYR A 83 4.39 3.74 -10.30
CA TYR A 83 3.93 5.12 -10.09
C TYR A 83 5.02 6.12 -9.67
N MET A 84 6.25 5.69 -9.41
CA MET A 84 7.37 6.55 -9.03
C MET A 84 8.52 6.54 -10.06
N ALA A 85 8.25 6.07 -11.28
CA ALA A 85 9.18 6.17 -12.42
C ALA A 85 9.14 7.55 -13.07
#